data_AF-A0A3L6FKP0-F1
#
_entry.id   AF-A0A3L6FKP0-F1
#
_cell.length_a   1.000
_cell.length_b   1.000
_cell.length_c   1.000
_cell.angle_alpha   90.00
_cell.angle_beta   90.00
_cell.angle_gamma   90.00
#
_symmetry.space_group_name_H-M   'P 1'
#
loop_
_entity.id
_entity.type
_entity.pdbx_description
1 polymer ?
#
loop_
_entity_poly.entity_id
_entity_poly.type
_entity_poly.pdbx_seq_one_letter_code
_entity_poly.pdbx_strand_id
1 'polypeptide(L)'
;MPRVGHDRGLLERPRALVRSADPAVQIAGNFAPVGEQAPVRSLPVSGRIPPFILGVYARNRANPYFEPSTGHHLFDDDGMVRAVRIRYGAAESYACRFTETARLR
;
A
#
# COMPACT_ATOMS: atom_id res chain seq x y z
N MET A 1 15.10 7.37 -36.46
CA MET A 1 14.87 6.03 -35.88
C MET A 1 13.71 6.12 -34.90
N PRO A 2 12.47 5.75 -35.27
CA PRO A 2 11.37 5.76 -34.30
C PRO A 2 11.48 4.54 -33.38
N ARG A 3 11.36 4.78 -32.07
CA ARG A 3 11.42 3.76 -31.02
C ARG A 3 10.12 2.94 -31.05
N VAL A 4 10.27 1.62 -31.01
CA VAL A 4 9.19 0.63 -30.96
C VAL A 4 8.34 0.87 -29.71
N GLY A 5 7.06 1.21 -29.91
CA GLY A 5 6.08 1.31 -28.84
C GLY A 5 5.82 -0.08 -28.25
N HIS A 6 5.83 -0.16 -26.92
CA HIS A 6 5.44 -1.35 -26.16
C HIS A 6 4.00 -1.74 -26.55
N ASP A 7 3.83 -2.98 -26.98
CA ASP A 7 2.57 -3.57 -27.42
C ASP A 7 1.67 -3.79 -26.19
N ARG A 8 0.87 -2.78 -25.84
CA ARG A 8 -0.06 -2.82 -24.70
C ARG A 8 -1.31 -3.62 -25.10
N GLY A 9 -1.43 -4.84 -24.59
CA GLY A 9 -2.72 -5.54 -24.47
C GLY A 9 -3.34 -6.07 -25.76
N LEU A 10 -2.54 -6.50 -26.75
CA LEU A 10 -3.02 -6.95 -28.08
C LEU A 10 -4.11 -8.05 -28.05
N LEU A 11 -4.18 -8.86 -26.99
CA LEU A 11 -5.18 -9.92 -26.80
C LEU A 11 -6.38 -9.50 -25.94
N GLU A 12 -6.23 -8.44 -25.13
CA GLU A 12 -7.34 -7.88 -24.36
C GLU A 12 -8.19 -7.04 -25.31
N ARG A 13 -9.41 -7.50 -25.58
CA ARG A 13 -10.34 -6.80 -26.48
C ARG A 13 -10.48 -5.34 -26.02
N PRO A 14 -10.68 -4.37 -26.94
CA PRO A 14 -10.89 -2.96 -26.60
C PRO A 14 -12.30 -2.75 -26.01
N ARG A 15 -12.57 -3.39 -24.87
CA ARG A 15 -13.76 -3.22 -24.06
C ARG A 15 -13.35 -2.50 -22.79
N ALA A 16 -14.18 -1.57 -22.35
CA ALA A 16 -14.00 -0.93 -21.06
C ALA A 16 -13.90 -1.99 -19.97
N LEU A 17 -12.96 -1.80 -19.05
CA LEU A 17 -12.82 -2.66 -17.88
C LEU A 17 -14.06 -2.53 -17.00
N VAL A 18 -14.46 -3.63 -16.37
CA VAL A 18 -15.46 -3.58 -15.31
C VAL A 18 -14.89 -2.81 -14.11
N ARG A 19 -15.74 -2.12 -13.35
CA ARG A 19 -15.28 -1.25 -12.24
C ARG A 19 -14.42 -1.97 -11.21
N SER A 20 -14.63 -3.27 -11.00
CA SER A 20 -13.84 -4.09 -10.07
C SER A 20 -12.42 -4.37 -10.56
N ALA A 21 -12.15 -4.20 -11.86
CA ALA A 21 -10.85 -4.42 -12.48
C ALA A 21 -10.27 -3.14 -13.09
N ASP A 22 -10.93 -1.99 -12.96
CA ASP A 22 -10.45 -0.71 -13.47
C ASP A 22 -9.54 -0.03 -12.43
N PRO A 23 -8.23 0.13 -12.68
CA PRO A 23 -7.32 0.78 -11.75
C PRO A 23 -7.78 2.20 -11.37
N ALA A 24 -8.38 2.94 -12.30
CA ALA A 24 -8.88 4.29 -12.04
C ALA A 24 -9.98 4.31 -10.96
N VAL A 25 -10.63 3.17 -10.71
CA VAL A 25 -11.59 2.98 -9.61
C VAL A 25 -10.91 2.32 -8.41
N GLN A 26 -10.15 1.25 -8.63
CA GLN A 26 -9.66 0.38 -7.57
C GLN A 26 -8.55 0.99 -6.70
N ILE A 27 -7.75 1.89 -7.26
CA ILE A 27 -6.67 2.59 -6.53
C ILE A 27 -6.94 4.10 -6.37
N ALA A 28 -8.20 4.52 -6.47
CA ALA A 28 -8.58 5.92 -6.31
C ALA A 28 -8.60 6.38 -4.84
N GLY A 29 -8.35 7.67 -4.61
CA GLY A 29 -8.49 8.29 -3.29
C GLY A 29 -7.59 7.64 -2.24
N ASN A 30 -8.14 7.34 -1.06
CA ASN A 30 -7.39 6.67 0.02
C ASN A 30 -6.98 5.23 -0.33
N PHE A 31 -7.39 4.72 -1.51
CA PHE A 31 -6.92 3.43 -1.98
C PHE A 31 -5.55 3.47 -2.67
N ALA A 32 -5.12 4.67 -3.08
CA ALA A 32 -3.89 4.92 -3.82
C ALA A 32 -2.64 4.34 -3.12
N PRO A 33 -1.61 3.98 -3.91
CA PRO A 33 -0.34 3.51 -3.37
C PRO A 33 0.32 4.58 -2.51
N VAL A 34 0.99 4.14 -1.44
CA VAL A 34 1.88 4.99 -0.65
C VAL A 34 3.27 4.36 -0.61
N GLY A 35 4.30 5.22 -0.51
CA GLY A 35 5.67 4.77 -0.33
C GLY A 35 5.93 4.21 1.06
N GLU A 36 7.08 3.56 1.22
CA GLU A 36 7.56 3.13 2.52
C GLU A 36 7.91 4.31 3.43
N GLN A 37 7.75 4.10 4.73
CA GLN A 37 8.15 5.06 5.75
C GLN A 37 9.06 4.36 6.74
N ALA A 38 10.32 4.80 6.80
CA ALA A 38 11.24 4.41 7.86
C ALA A 38 10.69 4.83 9.23
N PRO A 39 11.09 4.16 10.33
CA PRO A 39 10.56 4.46 11.66
C PRO A 39 10.62 5.95 12.03
N VAL A 40 9.46 6.59 12.10
CA VAL A 40 9.27 7.93 12.65
C VAL A 40 8.98 7.78 14.12
N ARG A 41 9.70 8.51 14.98
CA ARG A 41 9.58 8.41 16.44
C ARG A 41 8.74 9.55 17.01
N SER A 42 8.24 9.35 18.23
CA SER A 42 7.56 10.38 19.04
C SER A 42 6.37 10.99 18.30
N LEU A 43 5.41 10.15 17.91
CA LEU A 43 4.23 10.61 17.20
C LEU A 43 3.39 11.52 18.09
N PRO A 44 2.78 12.59 17.53
CA PRO A 44 1.95 13.49 18.31
C PRO A 44 0.70 12.75 18.82
N VAL A 45 0.38 12.96 20.10
CA VAL A 45 -0.78 12.35 20.77
C VAL A 45 -1.68 13.47 21.27
N SER A 46 -2.96 13.41 20.91
CA SER A 46 -4.01 14.22 21.52
C SER A 46 -4.73 13.38 22.59
N GLY A 47 -4.96 13.95 23.78
CA GLY A 47 -5.51 13.21 24.91
C GLY A 47 -4.45 12.36 25.63
N ARG A 48 -4.84 11.16 26.11
CA ARG A 48 -3.96 10.29 26.90
C ARG A 48 -4.08 8.84 26.47
N ILE A 49 -2.96 8.24 26.04
CA ILE A 49 -2.87 6.78 25.85
C ILE A 49 -2.73 6.13 27.23
N PRO A 50 -3.54 5.11 27.57
CA PRO A 50 -3.38 4.38 28.82
C PRO A 50 -1.97 3.79 28.97
N PRO A 51 -1.27 4.03 30.08
CA PRO A 51 0.15 3.68 30.22
C PRO A 51 0.43 2.18 30.25
N PHE A 52 -0.61 1.37 30.51
CA PHE A 52 -0.52 -0.09 30.51
C PHE A 52 -0.59 -0.72 29.11
N ILE A 53 -0.88 0.05 28.05
CA ILE A 53 -0.81 -0.45 26.67
C ILE A 53 0.66 -0.55 26.27
N LEU A 54 1.11 -1.79 26.05
CA LEU A 54 2.49 -2.13 25.71
C LEU A 54 2.47 -3.11 24.54
N GLY A 55 2.81 -2.64 23.34
CA GLY A 55 2.80 -3.51 22.16
C GLY A 55 2.99 -2.79 20.85
N VAL A 56 2.70 -3.52 19.77
CA VAL A 56 2.71 -3.01 18.40
C VAL A 56 1.36 -3.33 17.78
N TYR A 57 0.69 -2.30 17.27
CA TYR A 57 -0.43 -2.49 16.36
C TYR A 57 0.11 -2.62 14.95
N ALA A 58 -0.08 -3.78 14.33
CA ALA A 58 0.34 -4.05 12.96
C ALA A 58 -0.88 -4.32 12.06
N ARG A 59 -0.87 -3.77 10.85
CA ARG A 59 -1.92 -3.97 9.85
C ARG A 59 -1.33 -4.19 8.47
N ASN A 60 -1.72 -5.29 7.83
CA ASN A 60 -1.44 -5.53 6.41
C ASN A 60 -2.48 -4.83 5.53
N ARG A 61 -2.04 -4.35 4.36
CA ARG A 61 -2.91 -3.82 3.31
C ARG A 61 -2.28 -4.05 1.95
N ALA A 62 -3.12 -4.31 0.96
CA ALA A 62 -2.82 -4.13 -0.45
C ALA A 62 -2.25 -2.72 -0.73
N ASN A 63 -1.09 -2.69 -1.38
CA ASN A 63 -0.42 -1.49 -1.83
C ASN A 63 0.39 -1.85 -3.10
N PRO A 64 0.02 -1.36 -4.29
CA PRO A 64 0.77 -1.69 -5.50
C PRO A 64 2.18 -1.13 -5.39
N TYR A 65 3.21 -1.96 -5.59
CA TYR A 65 4.58 -1.45 -5.68
C TYR A 65 4.84 -0.80 -7.03
N PHE A 66 4.26 -1.36 -8.10
CA PHE A 66 4.32 -0.83 -9.46
C PHE A 66 2.92 -0.40 -9.93
N GLU A 67 2.86 0.57 -10.83
CA GLU A 67 1.60 1.00 -11.44
C GLU A 67 0.99 -0.15 -12.28
N PRO A 68 -0.30 -0.50 -12.09
CA PRO A 68 -0.92 -1.57 -12.86
C PRO A 68 -0.97 -1.25 -14.36
N SER A 69 -0.56 -2.21 -15.20
CA SER A 69 -0.47 -2.03 -16.65
C SER A 69 -1.72 -2.47 -17.42
N THR A 70 -2.60 -3.26 -16.79
CA THR A 70 -3.87 -3.78 -17.34
C THR A 70 -4.94 -3.83 -16.23
N GLY A 71 -5.99 -4.64 -16.39
CA GLY A 71 -7.02 -4.83 -15.37
C GLY A 71 -6.43 -5.20 -14.00
N HIS A 72 -6.92 -4.52 -12.95
CA HIS A 72 -6.38 -4.59 -11.60
C HIS A 72 -7.50 -4.54 -10.57
N HIS A 73 -7.55 -5.51 -9.66
CA HIS A 73 -8.40 -5.47 -8.48
C HIS A 73 -7.60 -5.02 -7.26
N LEU A 74 -8.24 -4.33 -6.31
CA LEU A 74 -7.62 -3.92 -5.03
C LEU A 74 -6.92 -5.04 -4.25
N PHE A 75 -7.20 -6.32 -4.56
CA PHE A 75 -6.62 -7.47 -3.84
C PHE A 75 -5.42 -8.10 -4.56
N ASP A 76 -5.08 -7.60 -5.76
CA ASP A 76 -3.96 -8.13 -6.55
C ASP A 76 -2.60 -7.52 -6.15
N ASP A 77 -2.63 -6.48 -5.34
CA ASP A 77 -1.48 -5.67 -4.91
C ASP A 77 -0.49 -6.40 -3.99
N ASP A 78 0.71 -5.84 -3.92
CA ASP A 78 1.73 -6.26 -2.95
C ASP A 78 1.31 -5.95 -1.51
N GLY A 79 1.78 -6.78 -0.58
CA GLY A 79 1.49 -6.61 0.85
C GLY A 79 2.40 -5.56 1.48
N MET A 80 1.82 -4.51 2.05
CA MET A 80 2.55 -3.54 2.88
C MET A 80 2.03 -3.55 4.32
N VAL A 81 2.93 -3.81 5.27
CA VAL A 81 2.63 -3.79 6.71
C VAL A 81 2.88 -2.39 7.26
N ARG A 82 1.89 -1.86 7.97
CA ARG A 82 1.99 -0.64 8.77
C ARG A 82 2.04 -1.01 10.24
N ALA A 83 2.93 -0.40 11.00
CA ALA A 83 3.12 -0.69 12.41
C ALA A 83 3.17 0.60 13.24
N VAL A 84 2.46 0.61 14.37
CA VAL A 84 2.56 1.63 15.42
C VAL A 84 2.99 0.97 16.72
N ARG A 85 4.14 1.38 17.26
CA ARG A 85 4.59 0.93 18.59
C ARG A 85 4.01 1.85 19.65
N ILE A 86 3.42 1.25 20.68
CA ILE A 86 2.82 1.96 21.81
C ILE A 86 3.44 1.44 23.10
N ARG A 87 3.95 2.36 23.93
CA ARG A 87 4.59 2.01 25.20
C ARG A 87 4.47 3.16 26.20
N TYR A 88 4.11 2.84 27.45
CA TYR A 88 4.08 3.79 28.58
C TYR A 88 3.34 5.11 28.29
N GLY A 89 2.23 5.04 27.56
CA GLY A 89 1.42 6.21 27.23
C GLY A 89 1.92 7.02 26.04
N ALA A 90 2.95 6.55 25.33
CA ALA A 90 3.46 7.16 24.10
C ALA A 90 3.17 6.30 22.87
N ALA A 91 2.85 6.96 21.75
CA ALA A 91 2.93 6.38 20.42
C ALA A 91 4.39 6.52 19.94
N GLU A 92 5.20 5.54 20.34
CA GLU A 92 6.67 5.58 20.29
C GLU A 92 7.18 5.68 18.85
N SER A 93 6.60 4.93 17.92
CA SER A 93 6.99 4.99 16.51
C SER A 93 5.93 4.52 15.53
N TYR A 94 6.03 4.99 14.29
CA TYR A 94 5.30 4.49 13.12
C TYR A 94 6.28 4.09 12.02
N ALA A 95 6.00 3.00 11.33
CA ALA A 95 6.70 2.61 10.11
C ALA A 95 5.74 1.90 9.14
N CYS A 96 6.08 1.92 7.86
CA CYS A 96 5.45 1.03 6.88
C CYS A 96 6.46 0.49 5.87
N ARG A 97 6.40 -0.81 5.60
CA ARG A 97 7.32 -1.54 4.73
C ARG A 97 6.58 -2.57 3.89
N PHE A 98 7.01 -2.73 2.65
CA PHE A 98 6.58 -3.85 1.82
C PHE A 98 7.11 -5.14 2.40
N THR A 99 6.32 -6.21 2.24
CA THR A 99 6.78 -7.55 2.51
C THR A 99 7.64 -7.99 1.33
N GLU A 100 8.88 -8.38 1.57
CA GLU A 100 9.77 -8.92 0.54
C GLU A 100 9.36 -10.34 0.12
N THR A 101 8.23 -10.43 -0.56
CA THR A 101 7.75 -11.68 -1.15
C THR A 101 8.62 -12.07 -2.35
N ALA A 102 8.62 -13.35 -2.71
CA ALA A 102 9.32 -13.81 -3.90
C ALA A 102 8.80 -13.17 -5.20
N ARG A 103 7.55 -12.68 -5.22
CA ARG A 103 6.96 -11.96 -6.36
C ARG A 103 7.54 -10.55 -6.53
N LEU A 104 7.88 -9.89 -5.43
CA LEU A 104 8.34 -8.50 -5.41
C LEU A 104 9.86 -8.35 -5.60
N ARG A 105 10.59 -9.46 -5.44
CA ARG A 105 12.05 -9.53 -5.58
C ARG A 105 12.52 -9.57 -7.03
#